data_AF-A0A2Z2HKY9-F1
#
_entry.id   AF-A0A2Z2HKY9-F1
#
_cell.length_a   1.000
_cell.length_b   1.000
_cell.length_c   1.000
_cell.angle_alpha   90.00
_cell.angle_beta   90.00
_cell.angle_gamma   90.00
#
_symmetry.space_group_name_H-M   'P 1'
#
loop_
_entity.id
_entity.type
_entity.pdbx_description
1 polymer ?
#
loop_
_entity_poly.entity_id
_entity_poly.type
_entity_poly.pdbx_seq_one_letter_code
_entity_poly.pdbx_strand_id
1 'polypeptide(L)'
;MISNSWNKTEGESISQKVMGKVKPDEPLKNRIDFAQKKLQSQITKLSGINEKLQAKHDKIFEKCVNAQRNNKPVYAQAYAGELAQVRKMKNMVSGAKLSMEQVKLRLDTVSELGDVVVTLSPCMSIIKGLSPSLSGIMPEANASMQDLSQILGDVMSGSSVGMEDNFTTQTETNSDTLAILEEAHNVIAGQTKSSIPEVPTELRQQVAQKKADIFI
;
A
#
# COMPACT_ATOMS: atom_id res chain seq x y z
N MET A 1 -68.62 3.79 38.76
CA MET A 1 -68.56 4.53 37.48
C MET A 1 -67.64 5.73 37.72
N ILE A 2 -66.54 6.03 37.05
CA ILE A 2 -65.71 5.46 35.97
C ILE A 2 -64.31 6.01 36.27
N SER A 3 -63.30 5.13 36.25
CA SER A 3 -61.88 5.46 36.21
C SER A 3 -61.46 5.81 34.78
N ASN A 4 -60.69 6.88 34.59
CA ASN A 4 -59.54 6.98 33.67
C ASN A 4 -59.04 8.43 33.58
N SER A 5 -58.19 8.82 34.52
CA SER A 5 -57.22 9.90 34.30
C SER A 5 -56.06 9.31 33.51
N TRP A 6 -55.98 9.72 32.24
CA TRP A 6 -54.99 9.31 31.25
C TRP A 6 -53.57 9.58 31.75
N ASN A 7 -52.79 8.50 31.83
CA ASN A 7 -51.38 8.52 32.14
C ASN A 7 -50.61 9.28 31.06
N LYS A 8 -49.74 10.16 31.52
CA LYS A 8 -48.71 10.84 30.76
C LYS A 8 -47.42 10.03 30.87
N THR A 9 -46.91 9.53 29.74
CA THR A 9 -45.49 9.16 29.49
C THR A 9 -45.28 9.30 27.98
N GLU A 10 -44.61 10.35 27.53
CA GLU A 10 -43.16 10.37 27.23
C GLU A 10 -42.74 9.42 26.10
N GLY A 11 -42.08 10.00 25.09
CA GLY A 11 -41.23 9.29 24.14
C GLY A 11 -41.75 9.29 22.70
N GLU A 12 -41.64 10.43 22.00
CA GLU A 12 -41.49 10.37 20.55
C GLU A 12 -40.32 9.43 20.24
N SER A 13 -40.63 8.31 19.59
CA SER A 13 -39.69 7.24 19.35
C SER A 13 -38.54 7.75 18.48
N ILE A 14 -37.37 7.94 19.10
CA ILE A 14 -36.09 8.25 18.46
C ILE A 14 -35.83 7.30 17.27
N SER A 15 -36.40 6.09 17.31
CA SER A 15 -36.36 5.05 16.28
C SER A 15 -36.90 5.48 14.91
N GLN A 16 -37.82 6.45 14.81
CA GLN A 16 -38.33 6.90 13.50
C GLN A 16 -37.43 7.90 12.79
N LYS A 17 -36.51 8.58 13.49
CA LYS A 17 -35.62 9.58 12.89
C LYS A 17 -34.28 9.00 12.40
N VAL A 18 -33.95 7.78 12.81
CA VAL A 18 -32.73 7.05 12.38
C VAL A 18 -32.96 6.16 11.16
N MET A 19 -34.22 5.79 10.86
CA MET A 19 -34.56 4.92 9.71
C MET A 19 -34.44 5.63 8.35
N GLY A 20 -34.33 6.98 8.32
CA GLY A 20 -34.31 7.79 7.10
C GLY A 20 -32.92 8.03 6.47
N LYS A 21 -31.85 7.48 7.04
CA LYS A 21 -30.47 7.61 6.50
C LYS A 21 -29.84 6.29 6.05
N VAL A 22 -30.63 5.22 5.94
CA VAL A 22 -30.18 4.00 5.27
C VAL A 22 -30.51 4.10 3.78
N LYS A 23 -29.94 5.12 3.12
CA LYS A 23 -29.56 4.88 1.73
C LYS A 23 -28.49 3.80 1.84
N PRO A 24 -28.58 2.65 1.16
CA PRO A 24 -27.45 1.74 1.14
C PRO A 24 -26.31 2.57 0.58
N ASP A 25 -25.39 2.94 1.48
CA ASP A 25 -24.12 3.52 1.13
C ASP A 25 -23.59 2.63 0.00
N GLU A 26 -23.31 3.24 -1.16
CA GLU A 26 -22.85 2.54 -2.36
C GLU A 26 -21.92 1.39 -1.97
N PRO A 27 -22.10 0.15 -2.51
CA PRO A 27 -21.41 -1.04 -2.03
C PRO A 27 -19.95 -0.73 -1.73
N LEU A 28 -19.44 -1.18 -0.58
CA LEU A 28 -18.09 -0.81 -0.09
C LEU A 28 -17.02 -0.94 -1.18
N LYS A 29 -17.16 -1.97 -2.04
CA LYS A 29 -16.37 -2.18 -3.25
C LYS A 29 -16.34 -0.98 -4.20
N ASN A 30 -17.49 -0.41 -4.57
CA ASN A 30 -17.57 0.77 -5.45
C ASN A 30 -16.84 1.98 -4.85
N ARG A 31 -16.90 2.15 -3.52
CA ARG A 31 -16.19 3.23 -2.82
C ARG A 31 -14.68 3.04 -2.86
N ILE A 32 -14.23 1.81 -2.64
CA ILE A 32 -12.82 1.43 -2.73
C ILE A 32 -12.32 1.63 -4.17
N ASP A 33 -13.07 1.16 -5.17
CA ASP A 33 -12.76 1.34 -6.59
C ASP A 33 -12.65 2.83 -6.97
N PHE A 34 -13.58 3.64 -6.49
CA PHE A 34 -13.54 5.09 -6.70
C PHE A 34 -12.32 5.73 -6.03
N ALA A 35 -12.00 5.34 -4.80
CA ALA A 35 -10.82 5.82 -4.08
C ALA A 35 -9.52 5.42 -4.80
N GLN A 36 -9.39 4.17 -5.24
CA GLN A 36 -8.26 3.66 -6.02
C GLN A 36 -8.07 4.46 -7.32
N LYS A 37 -9.14 4.69 -8.09
CA LYS A 37 -9.09 5.50 -9.32
C LYS A 37 -8.62 6.93 -9.03
N LYS A 38 -9.13 7.53 -7.94
CA LYS A 38 -8.74 8.88 -7.53
C LYS A 38 -7.28 8.94 -7.09
N LEU A 39 -6.80 7.97 -6.31
CA LEU A 39 -5.40 7.84 -5.92
C LEU A 39 -4.50 7.68 -7.15
N GLN A 40 -4.87 6.80 -8.09
CA GLN A 40 -4.12 6.60 -9.32
C GLN A 40 -3.96 7.90 -10.12
N SER A 41 -5.04 8.69 -10.24
CA SER A 41 -4.99 10.00 -10.89
C SER A 41 -3.99 10.95 -10.20
N GLN A 42 -3.97 10.98 -8.87
CA GLN A 42 -3.02 11.83 -8.12
C GLN A 42 -1.58 11.34 -8.23
N ILE A 43 -1.34 10.01 -8.20
CA ILE A 43 -0.02 9.41 -8.41
C ILE A 43 0.53 9.82 -9.78
N THR A 44 -0.28 9.75 -10.85
CA THR A 44 0.12 10.19 -12.19
C THR A 44 0.47 11.68 -12.22
N LYS A 45 -0.33 12.53 -11.55
CA LYS A 45 -0.03 13.97 -11.45
C LYS A 45 1.29 14.23 -10.71
N LEU A 46 1.53 13.55 -9.59
CA LEU A 46 2.79 13.67 -8.85
C LEU A 46 3.98 13.20 -9.67
N SER A 47 3.82 12.14 -10.49
CA SER A 47 4.86 11.70 -11.44
C SER A 47 5.22 12.81 -12.43
N GLY A 48 4.23 13.45 -13.04
CA GLY A 48 4.46 14.57 -13.96
C GLY A 48 5.09 15.80 -13.27
N ILE A 49 4.75 16.07 -12.00
CA ILE A 49 5.41 17.13 -11.22
C ILE A 49 6.87 16.76 -10.94
N ASN A 50 7.15 15.50 -10.59
CA ASN A 50 8.50 15.02 -10.32
C ASN A 50 9.41 15.14 -11.56
N GLU A 51 8.90 14.79 -12.75
CA GLU A 51 9.60 14.99 -14.02
C GLU A 51 9.91 16.47 -14.30
N LYS A 52 8.94 17.36 -14.07
CA LYS A 52 9.15 18.82 -14.21
C LYS A 52 10.21 19.34 -13.25
N LEU A 53 10.21 18.86 -12.00
CA LEU A 53 11.22 19.21 -11.01
C LEU A 53 12.60 18.68 -11.39
N GLN A 54 12.68 17.48 -11.97
CA GLN A 54 13.92 16.93 -12.52
C GLN A 54 14.47 17.79 -13.66
N ALA A 55 13.63 18.15 -14.64
CA ALA A 55 14.04 19.04 -15.73
C ALA A 55 14.48 20.43 -15.21
N LYS A 56 13.81 20.95 -14.17
CA LYS A 56 14.22 22.21 -13.52
C LYS A 56 15.56 22.07 -12.79
N HIS A 57 15.77 20.95 -12.09
CA HIS A 57 17.04 20.62 -11.44
C HIS A 57 18.19 20.67 -12.46
N ASP A 58 18.05 19.96 -13.58
CA ASP A 58 19.12 19.83 -14.56
C ASP A 58 19.49 21.17 -15.20
N LYS A 59 18.48 21.99 -15.53
CA LYS A 59 18.69 23.36 -16.04
C LYS A 59 19.41 24.27 -15.05
N ILE A 60 19.04 24.24 -13.77
CA ILE A 60 19.68 25.09 -12.75
C ILE A 60 21.10 24.58 -12.47
N PHE A 61 21.30 23.26 -12.45
CA PHE A 61 22.62 22.67 -12.29
C PHE A 61 23.56 23.08 -13.43
N GLU A 62 23.10 23.04 -14.67
CA GLU A 62 23.87 23.53 -15.83
C GLU A 62 24.25 25.01 -15.67
N LYS A 63 23.31 25.88 -15.25
CA LYS A 63 23.59 27.29 -14.96
C LYS A 63 24.62 27.46 -13.86
N CYS A 64 24.56 26.65 -12.81
CA CYS A 64 25.54 26.64 -11.73
C CYS A 64 26.93 26.28 -12.24
N VAL A 65 27.06 25.21 -13.05
CA VAL A 65 28.33 24.79 -13.66
C VAL A 65 28.88 25.88 -14.58
N ASN A 66 28.03 26.51 -15.41
CA ASN A 66 28.46 27.60 -16.28
C ASN A 66 28.92 28.83 -15.49
N ALA A 67 28.24 29.21 -14.40
CA ALA A 67 28.69 30.29 -13.54
C ALA A 67 30.04 29.98 -12.89
N GLN A 68 30.24 28.74 -12.44
CA GLN A 68 31.51 28.27 -11.88
C GLN A 68 32.65 28.35 -12.90
N ARG A 69 32.44 27.84 -14.12
CA ARG A 69 33.43 27.86 -15.21
C ARG A 69 33.85 29.27 -15.60
N ASN A 70 32.93 30.23 -15.55
CA ASN A 70 33.19 31.62 -15.90
C ASN A 70 33.67 32.48 -14.71
N ASN A 71 34.08 31.86 -13.59
CA ASN A 71 34.54 32.54 -12.38
C ASN A 71 33.54 33.58 -11.85
N LYS A 72 32.24 33.23 -11.84
CA LYS A 72 31.15 34.07 -11.33
C LYS A 72 30.59 33.50 -10.01
N PRO A 73 31.31 33.63 -8.88
CA PRO A 73 31.00 32.90 -7.64
C PRO A 73 29.65 33.28 -7.02
N VAL A 74 29.26 34.57 -7.05
CA VAL A 74 27.98 35.04 -6.50
C VAL A 74 26.79 34.40 -7.24
N TYR A 75 26.88 34.30 -8.57
CA TYR A 75 25.85 33.66 -9.39
C TYR A 75 25.81 32.14 -9.17
N ALA A 76 26.98 31.49 -9.08
CA ALA A 76 27.05 30.06 -8.78
C ALA A 76 26.41 29.74 -7.43
N GLN A 77 26.68 30.54 -6.39
CA GLN A 77 26.09 30.39 -5.07
C GLN A 77 24.57 30.57 -5.09
N ALA A 78 24.06 31.59 -5.80
CA ALA A 78 22.63 31.80 -5.94
C ALA A 78 21.93 30.61 -6.65
N TYR A 79 22.49 30.11 -7.75
CA TYR A 79 21.95 28.94 -8.45
C TYR A 79 22.02 27.66 -7.59
N ALA A 80 23.07 27.48 -6.80
CA ALA A 80 23.17 26.35 -5.89
C ALA A 80 22.08 26.37 -4.80
N GLY A 81 21.76 27.55 -4.26
CA GLY A 81 20.66 27.73 -3.30
C GLY A 81 19.30 27.33 -3.90
N GLU A 82 19.01 27.80 -5.12
CA GLU A 82 17.79 27.41 -5.84
C GLU A 82 17.74 25.90 -6.15
N LEU A 83 18.88 25.32 -6.53
CA LEU A 83 18.97 23.88 -6.79
C LEU A 83 18.68 23.05 -5.52
N ALA A 84 19.17 23.48 -4.37
CA ALA A 84 18.89 22.84 -3.09
C ALA A 84 17.38 22.87 -2.77
N GLN A 85 16.72 23.99 -3.04
CA GLN A 85 15.28 24.11 -2.86
C GLN A 85 14.51 23.19 -3.82
N VAL A 86 14.91 23.12 -5.10
CA VAL A 86 14.31 22.18 -6.07
C VAL A 86 14.48 20.73 -5.61
N ARG A 87 15.63 20.34 -5.06
CA ARG A 87 15.84 19.00 -4.49
C ARG A 87 14.91 18.72 -3.32
N LYS A 88 14.72 19.69 -2.41
CA LYS A 88 13.77 19.56 -1.29
C LYS A 88 12.34 19.34 -1.79
N MET A 89 11.91 20.12 -2.79
CA MET A 89 10.59 19.94 -3.41
C MET A 89 10.47 18.58 -4.09
N LYS A 90 11.50 18.13 -4.81
CA LYS A 90 11.52 16.81 -5.47
C LYS A 90 11.36 15.68 -4.45
N ASN A 91 12.11 15.72 -3.35
CA ASN A 91 12.02 14.70 -2.30
C ASN A 91 10.63 14.67 -1.65
N MET A 92 10.03 15.83 -1.40
CA MET A 92 8.67 15.93 -0.86
C MET A 92 7.63 15.31 -1.83
N VAL A 93 7.71 15.64 -3.12
CA VAL A 93 6.81 15.08 -4.15
C VAL A 93 7.00 13.57 -4.28
N SER A 94 8.24 13.09 -4.27
CA SER A 94 8.55 11.66 -4.32
C SER A 94 8.02 10.92 -3.09
N GLY A 95 8.18 11.48 -1.90
CA GLY A 95 7.64 10.91 -0.67
C GLY A 95 6.11 10.85 -0.69
N ALA A 96 5.44 11.93 -1.08
CA ALA A 96 3.99 11.95 -1.23
C ALA A 96 3.48 10.91 -2.26
N LYS A 97 4.20 10.73 -3.38
CA LYS A 97 3.88 9.71 -4.38
C LYS A 97 3.96 8.31 -3.78
N LEU A 98 5.05 8.01 -3.08
CA LEU A 98 5.26 6.70 -2.44
C LEU A 98 4.17 6.41 -1.40
N SER A 99 3.81 7.38 -0.56
CA SER A 99 2.73 7.21 0.41
C SER A 99 1.39 6.94 -0.27
N MET A 100 1.07 7.62 -1.38
CA MET A 100 -0.16 7.34 -2.15
C MET A 100 -0.14 5.93 -2.78
N GLU A 101 1.01 5.48 -3.27
CA GLU A 101 1.19 4.12 -3.79
C GLU A 101 0.98 3.06 -2.70
N GLN A 102 1.52 3.29 -1.51
CA GLN A 102 1.31 2.40 -0.35
C GLN A 102 -0.17 2.30 0.05
N VAL A 103 -0.87 3.44 0.13
CA VAL A 103 -2.31 3.44 0.46
C VAL A 103 -3.11 2.71 -0.61
N LYS A 104 -2.77 2.89 -1.89
CA LYS A 104 -3.42 2.17 -2.99
C LYS A 104 -3.24 0.65 -2.83
N LEU A 105 -2.02 0.17 -2.56
CA LEU A 105 -1.75 -1.26 -2.33
C LEU A 105 -2.59 -1.83 -1.18
N ARG A 106 -2.71 -1.09 -0.08
CA ARG A 106 -3.58 -1.50 1.05
C ARG A 106 -5.05 -1.60 0.64
N LEU A 107 -5.55 -0.65 -0.15
CA LEU A 107 -6.92 -0.70 -0.68
C LEU A 107 -7.14 -1.88 -1.64
N ASP A 108 -6.13 -2.25 -2.44
CA ASP A 108 -6.18 -3.43 -3.30
C ASP A 108 -6.39 -4.70 -2.42
N THR A 109 -5.62 -4.86 -1.35
CA THR A 109 -5.81 -5.96 -0.38
C THR A 109 -7.18 -5.94 0.29
N VAL A 110 -7.67 -4.77 0.72
CA VAL A 110 -9.02 -4.64 1.32
C VAL A 110 -10.09 -5.06 0.32
N SER A 111 -9.94 -4.72 -0.96
CA SER A 111 -10.87 -5.16 -2.01
C SER A 111 -10.85 -6.68 -2.20
N GLU A 112 -9.67 -7.28 -2.24
CA GLU A 112 -9.50 -8.74 -2.38
C GLU A 112 -10.13 -9.50 -1.20
N LEU A 113 -9.90 -9.05 0.03
CA LEU A 113 -10.53 -9.63 1.23
C LEU A 113 -12.05 -9.41 1.24
N GLY A 114 -12.52 -8.28 0.71
CA GLY A 114 -13.95 -8.02 0.52
C GLY A 114 -14.63 -9.05 -0.39
N ASP A 115 -13.96 -9.47 -1.47
CA ASP A 115 -14.47 -10.50 -2.39
C ASP A 115 -14.54 -11.89 -1.74
N VAL A 116 -13.59 -12.20 -0.83
CA VAL A 116 -13.64 -13.42 -0.01
C VAL A 116 -14.87 -13.42 0.89
N VAL A 117 -15.18 -12.30 1.56
CA VAL A 117 -16.36 -12.18 2.43
C VAL A 117 -17.66 -12.39 1.65
N VAL A 118 -17.78 -11.80 0.46
CA VAL A 118 -18.95 -11.99 -0.43
C VAL A 118 -19.10 -13.47 -0.83
N THR A 119 -17.99 -14.15 -1.09
CA THR A 119 -17.98 -15.56 -1.52
C THR A 119 -18.31 -16.53 -0.38
N LEU A 120 -17.80 -16.27 0.84
CA LEU A 120 -17.97 -17.18 1.99
C LEU A 120 -19.27 -16.93 2.78
N SER A 121 -19.85 -15.73 2.71
CA SER A 121 -21.06 -15.38 3.47
C SER A 121 -22.27 -16.31 3.20
N PRO A 122 -22.56 -16.73 1.95
CA PRO A 122 -23.61 -17.72 1.68
C PRO A 122 -23.33 -19.09 2.31
N CYS A 123 -22.08 -19.55 2.27
CA CYS A 123 -21.67 -20.83 2.88
C CYS A 123 -21.90 -20.82 4.40
N MET A 124 -21.54 -19.73 5.08
CA MET A 124 -21.77 -19.59 6.51
C MET A 124 -23.26 -19.58 6.87
N SER A 125 -24.08 -18.96 6.02
CA SER A 125 -25.54 -18.92 6.19
C SER A 125 -26.16 -20.31 6.07
N ILE A 126 -25.70 -21.12 5.11
CA ILE A 126 -26.16 -22.51 4.93
C ILE A 126 -25.78 -23.36 6.14
N ILE A 127 -24.53 -23.30 6.61
CA ILE A 127 -24.07 -24.07 7.77
C ILE A 127 -24.85 -23.72 9.03
N LYS A 128 -25.06 -22.42 9.30
CA LYS A 128 -25.88 -21.96 10.43
C LYS A 128 -27.34 -22.40 10.32
N GLY A 129 -27.89 -22.46 9.11
CA GLY A 129 -29.26 -22.91 8.85
C GLY A 129 -29.46 -24.42 9.04
N LEU A 130 -28.44 -25.24 8.76
CA LEU A 130 -28.50 -26.71 8.85
C LEU A 130 -28.19 -27.24 10.26
N SER A 131 -27.37 -26.55 11.05
CA SER A 131 -26.97 -27.00 12.40
C SER A 131 -28.17 -27.33 13.32
N PRO A 132 -29.25 -26.52 13.40
CA PRO A 132 -30.41 -26.86 14.24
C PRO A 132 -31.10 -28.17 13.82
N SER A 133 -31.26 -28.40 12.51
CA SER A 133 -31.89 -29.61 11.97
C SER A 133 -31.07 -30.87 12.23
N LEU A 134 -29.74 -30.73 12.23
CA LEU A 134 -28.82 -31.85 12.46
C LEU A 134 -28.63 -32.15 13.94
N SER A 135 -28.76 -31.14 14.82
CA SER A 135 -28.61 -31.29 16.27
C SER A 135 -29.54 -32.33 16.90
N GLY A 136 -30.76 -32.50 16.36
CA GLY A 136 -31.75 -33.45 16.87
C GLY A 136 -31.73 -34.83 16.23
N ILE A 137 -31.02 -35.02 15.11
CA ILE A 137 -31.09 -36.24 14.29
C ILE A 137 -29.71 -36.93 14.21
N MET A 138 -28.63 -36.16 14.11
CA MET A 138 -27.27 -36.67 13.92
C MET A 138 -26.23 -35.78 14.64
N PRO A 139 -25.94 -36.08 15.93
CA PRO A 139 -25.07 -35.27 16.76
C PRO A 139 -23.64 -35.12 16.23
N GLU A 140 -23.04 -36.17 15.67
CA GLU A 140 -21.68 -36.08 15.11
C GLU A 140 -21.61 -35.12 13.92
N ALA A 141 -22.61 -35.13 13.04
CA ALA A 141 -22.64 -34.23 11.90
C ALA A 141 -22.89 -32.78 12.33
N ASN A 142 -23.65 -32.54 13.41
CA ASN A 142 -23.79 -31.21 13.99
C ASN A 142 -22.46 -30.68 14.53
N ALA A 143 -21.65 -31.51 15.19
CA ALA A 143 -20.31 -31.12 15.65
C ALA A 143 -19.43 -30.67 14.48
N SER A 144 -19.38 -31.45 13.38
CA SER A 144 -18.65 -31.06 12.17
C SER A 144 -19.15 -29.76 11.55
N MET A 145 -20.46 -29.46 11.60
CA MET A 145 -21.00 -28.18 11.13
C MET A 145 -20.57 -27.00 12.02
N GLN A 146 -20.45 -27.22 13.33
CA GLN A 146 -19.94 -26.19 14.24
C GLN A 146 -18.46 -25.90 14.00
N ASP A 147 -17.64 -26.93 13.80
CA ASP A 147 -16.23 -26.78 13.44
C ASP A 147 -16.06 -25.99 12.13
N LEU A 148 -16.86 -26.32 11.11
CA LEU A 148 -16.85 -25.58 9.83
C LEU A 148 -17.31 -24.13 10.00
N SER A 149 -18.33 -23.88 10.83
CA SER A 149 -18.77 -22.51 11.15
C SER A 149 -17.69 -21.72 11.88
N GLN A 150 -16.89 -22.37 12.74
CA GLN A 150 -15.79 -21.73 13.45
C GLN A 150 -14.65 -21.38 12.49
N ILE A 151 -14.22 -22.34 11.65
CA ILE A 151 -13.17 -22.09 10.65
C ILE A 151 -13.57 -20.98 9.68
N LEU A 152 -14.79 -21.00 9.16
CA LEU A 152 -15.30 -19.93 8.29
C LEU A 152 -15.42 -18.60 9.02
N GLY A 153 -15.81 -18.64 10.30
CA GLY A 153 -15.85 -17.45 11.17
C GLY A 153 -14.46 -16.84 11.38
N ASP A 154 -13.44 -17.67 11.60
CA ASP A 154 -12.05 -17.24 11.76
C ASP A 154 -11.50 -16.63 10.46
N VAL A 155 -11.78 -17.27 9.31
CA VAL A 155 -11.40 -16.74 7.99
C VAL A 155 -12.11 -15.41 7.70
N MET A 156 -13.41 -15.29 7.98
CA MET A 156 -14.16 -14.05 7.78
C MET A 156 -13.69 -12.93 8.72
N SER A 157 -13.36 -13.27 9.97
CA SER A 157 -12.87 -12.31 10.97
C SER A 157 -11.47 -11.82 10.62
N GLY A 158 -10.58 -12.72 10.19
CA GLY A 158 -9.26 -12.36 9.67
C GLY A 158 -9.31 -11.58 8.36
N SER A 159 -10.38 -11.73 7.56
CA SER A 159 -10.61 -10.95 6.33
C SER A 159 -11.24 -9.58 6.61
N SER A 160 -11.83 -9.38 7.78
CA SER A 160 -12.33 -8.06 8.19
C SER A 160 -11.14 -7.20 8.61
N VAL A 161 -10.79 -6.23 7.77
CA VAL A 161 -9.79 -5.23 8.11
C VAL A 161 -10.39 -4.35 9.20
N GLY A 162 -10.09 -4.67 10.46
CA GLY A 162 -10.39 -3.81 11.59
C GLY A 162 -9.73 -2.46 11.38
N MET A 163 -10.52 -1.39 11.39
CA MET A 163 -10.08 0.02 11.28
C MET A 163 -9.12 0.46 12.42
N GLU A 164 -8.77 -0.47 13.32
CA GLU A 164 -8.02 -0.22 14.55
C GLU A 164 -6.51 -0.37 14.37
N ASP A 165 -6.05 -1.00 13.27
CA ASP A 165 -4.62 -1.03 12.96
C ASP A 165 -4.24 0.28 12.25
N ASN A 166 -3.81 1.21 13.09
CA ASN A 166 -3.18 2.49 12.82
C ASN A 166 -2.90 2.74 11.33
N PHE A 167 -3.72 3.59 10.68
CA PHE A 167 -3.41 4.18 9.38
C PHE A 167 -2.28 5.23 9.53
N THR A 168 -1.15 4.81 10.09
CA THR A 168 0.06 5.60 10.17
C THR A 168 0.86 5.29 8.91
N THR A 169 1.09 6.32 8.09
CA THR A 169 2.03 6.25 6.96
C THR A 169 3.50 6.18 7.43
N GLN A 170 3.74 5.84 8.69
CA GLN A 170 5.08 5.65 9.19
C GLN A 170 5.56 4.28 8.70
N THR A 171 6.73 4.25 8.08
CA THR A 171 7.46 3.02 7.77
C THR A 171 7.75 2.31 9.09
N GLU A 172 6.81 1.49 9.56
CA GLU A 172 7.05 0.57 10.66
C GLU A 172 8.01 -0.50 10.14
N THR A 173 9.27 -0.37 10.52
CA THR A 173 10.31 -1.36 10.24
C THR A 173 10.15 -2.51 11.21
N ASN A 174 9.25 -3.44 10.90
CA ASN A 174 9.21 -4.74 11.57
C ASN A 174 10.33 -5.65 11.04
N SER A 175 10.77 -6.62 11.84
CA SER A 175 11.83 -7.58 11.50
C SER A 175 11.55 -8.32 10.19
N ASP A 176 10.30 -8.68 9.95
CA ASP A 176 9.87 -9.35 8.71
C ASP A 176 10.06 -8.44 7.49
N THR A 177 9.72 -7.16 7.60
CA THR A 177 9.93 -6.19 6.53
C THR A 177 11.42 -6.07 6.18
N LEU A 178 12.30 -6.07 7.19
CA LEU A 178 13.74 -6.02 6.98
C LEU A 178 14.28 -7.30 6.31
N ALA A 179 13.82 -8.48 6.74
CA ALA A 179 14.19 -9.75 6.14
C ALA A 179 13.78 -9.83 4.65
N ILE A 180 12.57 -9.37 4.32
CA ILE A 180 12.07 -9.30 2.93
C ILE A 180 12.90 -8.31 2.10
N LEU A 181 13.28 -7.16 2.66
CA LEU A 181 14.16 -6.20 1.98
C LEU A 181 15.56 -6.78 1.72
N GLU A 182 16.08 -7.58 2.65
CA GLU A 182 17.35 -8.29 2.48
C GLU A 182 17.25 -9.36 1.39
N GLU A 183 16.16 -10.14 1.36
CA GLU A 183 15.89 -11.10 0.29
C GLU A 183 15.83 -10.40 -1.08
N ALA A 184 15.11 -9.29 -1.18
CA ALA A 184 15.03 -8.50 -2.41
C ALA A 184 16.41 -7.97 -2.83
N HIS A 185 17.23 -7.52 -1.87
CA HIS A 185 18.61 -7.10 -2.13
C HIS A 185 19.48 -8.26 -2.66
N ASN A 186 19.33 -9.45 -2.08
CA ASN A 186 20.06 -10.65 -2.49
C ASN A 186 19.70 -11.08 -3.92
N VAL A 187 18.43 -10.95 -4.34
CA VAL A 187 18.01 -11.18 -5.72
C VAL A 187 18.71 -10.22 -6.69
N ILE A 188 18.76 -8.93 -6.37
CA ILE A 188 19.43 -7.90 -7.19
C ILE A 188 20.94 -8.19 -7.29
N ALA A 189 21.57 -8.53 -6.16
CA ALA A 189 22.99 -8.86 -6.11
C ALA A 189 23.32 -10.14 -6.92
N GLY A 190 22.46 -11.15 -6.86
CA GLY A 190 22.56 -12.38 -7.67
C GLY A 190 22.48 -12.09 -9.17
N GLN A 191 21.53 -11.25 -9.59
CA GLN A 191 21.41 -10.81 -10.99
C GLN A 191 22.65 -10.00 -11.44
N THR A 192 23.17 -9.13 -10.58
CA THR A 192 24.37 -8.32 -10.87
C THR A 192 25.60 -9.20 -11.08
N LYS A 193 25.79 -10.26 -10.28
CA LYS A 193 26.89 -11.22 -10.45
C LYS A 193 26.80 -11.99 -11.78
N SER A 194 25.59 -12.31 -12.25
CA SER A 194 25.38 -12.98 -13.54
C SER A 194 25.53 -12.05 -14.76
N SER A 195 25.41 -10.73 -14.56
CA SER A 195 25.44 -9.73 -15.62
C SER A 195 26.80 -9.01 -15.76
N ILE A 196 27.76 -9.27 -14.86
CA ILE A 196 29.15 -8.80 -15.03
C ILE A 196 29.79 -9.69 -16.11
N PRO A 197 30.11 -9.16 -17.31
CA PRO A 197 30.84 -9.92 -18.31
C PRO A 197 32.22 -10.28 -17.75
N GLU A 198 32.65 -11.53 -17.95
CA GLU A 198 34.02 -11.93 -17.62
C GLU A 198 35.01 -11.03 -18.35
N VAL A 199 36.11 -10.70 -17.66
CA VAL A 199 37.18 -9.86 -18.21
C VAL A 199 37.67 -10.51 -19.51
N PRO A 200 37.64 -9.81 -20.66
CA PRO A 200 38.06 -10.37 -21.95
C PRO A 200 39.41 -11.07 -21.85
N THR A 201 39.48 -12.29 -22.37
CA THR A 201 40.66 -13.16 -22.28
C THR A 201 41.90 -12.49 -22.87
N GLU A 202 41.72 -11.60 -23.85
CA GLU A 202 42.76 -10.79 -24.47
C GLU A 202 43.43 -9.84 -23.47
N LEU A 203 42.67 -9.23 -22.55
CA LEU A 203 43.22 -8.36 -21.51
C LEU A 203 43.97 -9.17 -20.44
N ARG A 204 43.49 -10.38 -20.14
CA ARG A 204 44.19 -11.29 -19.20
C ARG A 204 45.54 -11.75 -19.76
N GLN A 205 45.61 -12.07 -21.05
CA GLN A 205 46.87 -12.45 -21.71
C GLN A 205 47.85 -11.29 -21.82
N GLN A 206 47.39 -10.09 -22.17
CA GLN A 206 48.27 -8.91 -22.26
C GLN A 206 48.90 -8.54 -20.92
N VAL A 207 48.15 -8.63 -19.82
CA VAL A 207 48.69 -8.37 -18.47
C VAL A 207 49.69 -9.46 -18.04
N ALA A 208 49.48 -10.71 -18.44
CA ALA A 208 50.41 -11.81 -18.15
C ALA A 208 51.72 -11.70 -18.97
N GLN A 209 51.63 -11.36 -20.25
CA GLN A 209 52.80 -11.12 -21.11
C GLN A 209 53.62 -9.92 -20.66
N LYS A 210 52.95 -8.81 -20.32
CA LYS A 210 53.63 -7.60 -19.83
C LYS A 210 54.33 -7.83 -18.50
N LYS A 211 53.88 -8.79 -17.67
CA LYS A 211 54.61 -9.21 -16.47
C LYS A 211 55.85 -10.05 -16.80
N ALA A 212 55.80 -10.90 -17.83
CA ALA A 212 56.96 -11.71 -18.24
C ALA A 212 58.08 -10.83 -18.83
N ASP A 213 57.74 -9.79 -19.58
CA ASP A 213 58.71 -8.85 -20.18
C ASP A 213 59.39 -7.92 -19.17
N ILE A 214 58.88 -7.81 -17.93
CA ILE A 214 59.48 -6.98 -16.86
C ILE A 214 60.58 -7.76 -16.10
N PHE A 215 60.67 -9.09 -16.29
CA PHE A 215 61.66 -9.95 -15.62
C PHE A 215 62.77 -10.47 -16.56
N ILE A 216 62.97 -9.85 -17.72
CA ILE A 216 64.13 -10.03 -18.61
C ILE A 216 64.86 -8.69 -18.69
#